data_AF-A0A1W7CWL6-F1
#
_entry.id   AF-A0A1W7CWL6-F1
#
_cell.length_a   1.000
_cell.length_b   1.000
_cell.length_c   1.000
_cell.angle_alpha   90.00
_cell.angle_beta   90.00
_cell.angle_gamma   90.00
#
_symmetry.space_group_name_H-M   'P 1'
#
loop_
_entity.id
_entity.type
_entity.pdbx_description
1 polymer ?
#
loop_
_entity_poly.entity_id
_entity_poly.type
_entity_poly.pdbx_seq_one_letter_code
_entity_poly.pdbx_strand_id
1 'polypeptide(L)'
;MGALAVADFEPLPPDRGLEFVDGTAEGVLPAALGAAFGRGVLGRFRAWSFDGRPPYAVRVRLRDARWRPGEGAEEGFFRAGRRAAVEASRCVHHGVAPRVRVLDGPGPTAAPRPAVPARAVRGVHVRRMPAGACGGWALGTADFEPLPDDSGLAFAFVCELDEAALPSELAEGFERGVADVLYGADRLPSFGFLVRLREAAWHEVDSGPPGFEAAGRRAAAEALRCLAEGGEPRPSVWPARPAAGRRGRSG
;
A
#
# COMPACT_ATOMS: atom_id res chain seq x y z
N MET A 1 14.62 21.90 4.77
CA MET A 1 13.86 22.73 3.80
C MET A 1 12.54 22.03 3.56
N GLY A 2 11.46 22.56 4.13
CA GLY A 2 10.15 21.90 4.15
C GLY A 2 9.13 22.68 3.33
N ALA A 3 8.46 21.98 2.41
CA ALA A 3 7.22 22.41 1.79
C ALA A 3 6.06 21.68 2.45
N LEU A 4 5.03 22.42 2.85
CA LEU A 4 3.77 21.91 3.36
C LEU A 4 2.70 22.25 2.34
N ALA A 5 1.85 21.28 2.02
CA ALA A 5 0.72 21.45 1.13
C ALA A 5 -0.50 20.73 1.72
N VAL A 6 -1.66 21.36 1.61
CA VAL A 6 -2.96 20.79 1.97
C VAL A 6 -3.78 20.70 0.70
N ALA A 7 -4.24 19.50 0.35
CA ALA A 7 -5.04 19.29 -0.84
C ALA A 7 -6.23 18.36 -0.54
N ASP A 8 -7.33 18.63 -1.23
CA ASP A 8 -8.50 17.74 -1.25
C ASP A 8 -8.45 16.84 -2.48
N PHE A 9 -8.98 15.63 -2.33
CA PHE A 9 -9.11 14.64 -3.39
C PHE A 9 -10.58 14.27 -3.51
N GLU A 10 -11.21 14.73 -4.58
CA GLU A 10 -12.63 14.54 -4.85
C GLU A 10 -12.81 13.53 -5.99
N PRO A 11 -13.64 12.49 -5.83
CA PRO A 11 -13.89 11.55 -6.91
C PRO A 11 -14.54 12.26 -8.10
N LEU A 12 -14.11 11.88 -9.31
CA LEU A 12 -14.72 12.31 -10.57
C LEU A 12 -15.41 11.12 -11.24
N PRO A 13 -16.34 11.40 -12.18
CA PRO A 13 -16.82 10.40 -13.12
C PRO A 13 -15.65 9.65 -13.81
N PRO A 14 -15.74 8.32 -14.03
CA PRO A 14 -14.62 7.51 -14.54
C PRO A 14 -14.00 7.98 -15.86
N ASP A 15 -14.78 8.65 -16.71
CA ASP A 15 -14.39 9.18 -18.01
C ASP A 15 -13.60 10.49 -17.95
N ARG A 16 -13.58 11.17 -16.78
CA ARG A 16 -12.88 12.46 -16.58
C ARG A 16 -11.39 12.31 -16.34
N GLY A 17 -10.91 11.16 -15.88
CA GLY A 17 -9.50 10.94 -15.57
C GLY A 17 -9.00 11.83 -14.41
N LEU A 18 -7.87 12.52 -14.61
CA LEU A 18 -7.20 13.28 -13.55
C LEU A 18 -7.28 14.79 -13.78
N GLU A 19 -7.81 15.53 -12.82
CA GLU A 19 -7.84 17.00 -12.82
C GLU A 19 -7.00 17.54 -11.65
N PHE A 20 -6.23 18.61 -11.88
CA PHE A 20 -5.55 19.36 -10.82
C PHE A 20 -5.96 20.83 -10.88
N VAL A 21 -6.31 21.38 -9.72
CA VAL A 21 -6.65 22.79 -9.55
C VAL A 21 -5.80 23.36 -8.42
N ASP A 22 -5.03 24.40 -8.73
CA ASP A 22 -4.47 25.25 -7.68
C ASP A 22 -5.57 26.18 -7.17
N GLY A 23 -6.07 25.89 -5.97
CA GLY A 23 -7.12 26.64 -5.30
C GLY A 23 -6.58 27.57 -4.21
N THR A 24 -5.28 27.80 -4.14
CA THR A 24 -4.67 28.77 -3.23
C THR A 24 -5.07 30.20 -3.63
N ALA A 25 -5.14 31.11 -2.65
CA ALA A 25 -5.46 32.49 -2.95
C ALA A 25 -4.34 33.14 -3.79
N GLU A 26 -4.71 34.10 -4.63
CA GLU A 26 -3.77 34.76 -5.54
C GLU A 26 -2.62 35.42 -4.75
N GLY A 27 -1.39 35.21 -5.21
CA GLY A 27 -0.17 35.70 -4.54
C GLY A 27 0.26 34.91 -3.29
N VAL A 28 -0.55 33.95 -2.81
CA VAL A 28 -0.19 33.09 -1.66
C VAL A 28 0.78 32.00 -2.05
N LEU A 29 0.78 31.50 -3.28
CA LEU A 29 1.75 30.50 -3.72
C LEU A 29 2.28 30.90 -5.10
N PRO A 30 3.62 30.95 -5.31
CA PRO A 30 4.17 31.10 -6.65
C PRO A 30 3.63 29.99 -7.56
N ALA A 31 3.12 30.37 -8.74
CA ALA A 31 2.49 29.43 -9.68
C ALA A 31 3.39 28.23 -10.03
N ALA A 32 4.71 28.44 -10.06
CA ALA A 32 5.67 27.36 -10.30
C ALA A 32 5.64 26.27 -9.20
N LEU A 33 5.45 26.66 -7.93
CA LEU A 33 5.35 25.73 -6.79
C LEU A 33 4.02 24.96 -6.82
N GLY A 34 2.92 25.64 -7.08
CA GLY A 34 1.60 25.01 -7.27
C GLY A 34 1.61 24.02 -8.43
N ALA A 35 2.20 24.43 -9.57
CA ALA A 35 2.40 23.56 -10.72
C ALA A 35 3.32 22.38 -10.41
N ALA A 36 4.40 22.57 -9.64
CA ALA A 36 5.28 21.49 -9.21
C ALA A 36 4.54 20.45 -8.37
N PHE A 37 3.71 20.89 -7.42
CA PHE A 37 2.84 20.00 -6.64
C PHE A 37 1.88 19.24 -7.55
N GLY A 38 1.17 19.93 -8.44
CA GLY A 38 0.25 19.32 -9.39
C GLY A 38 0.93 18.28 -10.29
N ARG A 39 2.12 18.59 -10.83
CA ARG A 39 2.95 17.62 -11.57
C ARG A 39 3.31 16.41 -10.73
N GLY A 40 3.61 16.59 -9.45
CA GLY A 40 3.89 15.51 -8.52
C GLY A 40 2.70 14.58 -8.31
N VAL A 41 1.51 15.15 -8.08
CA VAL A 41 0.27 14.39 -7.90
C VAL A 41 -0.13 13.66 -9.17
N LEU A 42 -0.29 14.42 -10.27
CA LEU A 42 -0.75 13.87 -11.55
C LEU A 42 0.26 12.88 -12.12
N GLY A 43 1.56 13.19 -12.04
CA GLY A 43 2.62 12.29 -12.45
C GLY A 43 2.60 10.99 -11.65
N ARG A 44 2.24 11.05 -10.36
CA ARG A 44 2.11 9.85 -9.54
C ARG A 44 0.91 8.99 -9.95
N PHE A 45 -0.28 9.57 -10.09
CA PHE A 45 -1.46 8.81 -10.55
C PHE A 45 -1.29 8.27 -11.98
N ARG A 46 -0.62 9.02 -12.86
CA ARG A 46 -0.28 8.57 -14.22
C ARG A 46 0.72 7.41 -14.22
N ALA A 47 1.70 7.45 -13.33
CA ALA A 47 2.63 6.33 -13.15
C ALA A 47 1.95 5.06 -12.62
N TRP A 48 0.73 5.18 -12.09
CA TRP A 48 -0.12 4.07 -11.67
C TRP A 48 -1.17 3.69 -12.72
N SER A 49 -1.14 4.31 -13.89
CA SER A 49 -2.09 4.02 -14.95
C SER A 49 -1.84 2.64 -15.54
N PHE A 50 -2.93 1.92 -15.78
CA PHE A 50 -2.94 0.65 -16.49
C PHE A 50 -3.62 0.87 -17.85
N ASP A 51 -3.00 0.42 -18.94
CA ASP A 51 -3.45 0.68 -20.32
C ASP A 51 -3.76 2.17 -20.61
N GLY A 52 -2.89 3.05 -20.09
CA GLY A 52 -3.06 4.51 -20.24
C GLY A 52 -4.20 5.12 -19.42
N ARG A 53 -4.93 4.32 -18.62
CA ARG A 53 -6.03 4.78 -17.75
C ARG A 53 -5.58 4.88 -16.30
N PRO A 54 -5.77 6.04 -15.63
CA PRO A 54 -5.43 6.17 -14.22
C PRO A 54 -6.33 5.28 -13.35
N PRO A 55 -5.83 4.80 -12.21
CA PRO A 55 -6.59 3.91 -11.32
C PRO A 55 -7.78 4.61 -10.66
N TYR A 56 -7.78 5.95 -10.67
CA TYR A 56 -8.83 6.79 -10.12
C TYR A 56 -9.16 7.89 -11.13
N ALA A 57 -10.45 8.19 -11.25
CA ALA A 57 -10.88 9.49 -11.73
C ALA A 57 -11.01 10.42 -10.51
N VAL A 58 -10.16 11.45 -10.43
CA VAL A 58 -10.05 12.29 -9.24
C VAL A 58 -9.68 13.72 -9.60
N ARG A 59 -10.33 14.67 -8.92
CA ARG A 59 -9.96 16.07 -8.89
C ARG A 59 -9.14 16.33 -7.65
N VAL A 60 -7.98 16.93 -7.85
CA VAL A 60 -7.09 17.34 -6.76
C VAL A 60 -7.09 18.84 -6.66
N ARG A 61 -7.52 19.37 -5.51
CA ARG A 61 -7.56 20.80 -5.24
C ARG A 61 -6.52 21.15 -4.19
N LEU A 62 -5.46 21.87 -4.56
CA LEU A 62 -4.53 22.44 -3.60
C LEU A 62 -5.22 23.60 -2.87
N ARG A 63 -5.40 23.50 -1.55
CA ARG A 63 -6.09 24.50 -0.72
C ARG A 63 -5.16 25.48 -0.04
N ASP A 64 -4.07 24.97 0.50
CA ASP A 64 -3.12 25.76 1.27
C ASP A 64 -1.71 25.23 1.11
N ALA A 65 -0.72 26.09 1.27
CA ALA A 65 0.67 25.77 1.12
C ALA A 65 1.55 26.67 2.00
N ARG A 66 2.57 26.08 2.64
CA ARG A 66 3.61 26.84 3.34
C ARG A 66 4.97 26.43 2.82
N TRP A 67 5.81 27.42 2.60
CA TRP A 67 7.16 27.19 2.11
C TRP A 67 8.12 28.23 2.68
N ARG A 68 9.41 27.95 2.51
CA ARG A 68 10.47 28.92 2.75
C ARG A 68 11.18 29.22 1.44
N PRO A 69 11.51 30.48 1.14
CA PRO A 69 12.34 30.83 -0.01
C PRO A 69 13.70 30.13 0.09
N GLY A 70 14.20 29.58 -1.03
CA GLY A 70 15.48 28.87 -1.09
C GLY A 70 15.53 27.87 -2.25
N GLU A 71 16.72 27.31 -2.50
CA GLU A 71 16.91 26.27 -3.52
C GLU A 71 16.12 25.00 -3.18
N GLY A 72 15.43 24.42 -4.17
CA GLY A 72 14.70 23.16 -3.98
C GLY A 72 13.26 23.29 -3.48
N ALA A 73 12.68 24.50 -3.46
CA ALA A 73 11.27 24.70 -3.17
C ALA A 73 10.36 23.93 -4.16
N GLU A 74 10.60 24.04 -5.48
CA GLU A 74 9.83 23.31 -6.49
C GLU A 74 9.92 21.79 -6.33
N GLU A 75 11.13 21.27 -6.13
CA GLU A 75 11.37 19.84 -5.89
C GLU A 75 10.67 19.37 -4.60
N GLY A 76 10.66 20.20 -3.57
CA GLY A 76 9.91 19.96 -2.33
C GLY A 76 8.40 19.83 -2.58
N PHE A 77 7.81 20.74 -3.35
CA PHE A 77 6.39 20.66 -3.72
C PHE A 77 6.08 19.48 -4.64
N PHE A 78 6.93 19.18 -5.61
CA PHE A 78 6.80 17.99 -6.45
C PHE A 78 6.77 16.71 -5.60
N ARG A 79 7.67 16.58 -4.62
CA ARG A 79 7.68 15.45 -3.68
C ARG A 79 6.45 15.43 -2.78
N ALA A 80 6.01 16.59 -2.29
CA ALA A 80 4.80 16.70 -1.49
C ALA A 80 3.58 16.22 -2.28
N GLY A 81 3.45 16.60 -3.55
CA GLY A 81 2.40 16.13 -4.45
C GLY A 81 2.42 14.62 -4.66
N ARG A 82 3.61 14.04 -4.92
CA ARG A 82 3.75 12.58 -5.05
C ARG A 82 3.32 11.84 -3.79
N ARG A 83 3.60 12.39 -2.60
CA ARG A 83 3.19 11.80 -1.31
C ARG A 83 1.70 11.94 -1.05
N ALA A 84 1.11 13.09 -1.37
CA ALA A 84 -0.32 13.33 -1.23
C ALA A 84 -1.15 12.30 -2.01
N ALA A 85 -0.73 11.96 -3.24
CA ALA A 85 -1.36 10.92 -4.04
C ALA A 85 -1.31 9.52 -3.38
N VAL A 86 -0.20 9.18 -2.70
CA VAL A 86 -0.07 7.90 -1.96
C VAL A 86 -1.04 7.87 -0.79
N GLU A 87 -1.08 8.95 0.00
CA GLU A 87 -1.97 9.01 1.15
C GLU A 87 -3.44 8.94 0.71
N ALA A 88 -3.80 9.61 -0.39
CA ALA A 88 -5.15 9.52 -0.96
C ALA A 88 -5.51 8.07 -1.36
N SER A 89 -4.61 7.37 -2.06
CA SER A 89 -4.79 5.96 -2.42
C SER A 89 -5.00 5.08 -1.18
N ARG A 90 -4.21 5.32 -0.14
CA ARG A 90 -4.31 4.58 1.13
C ARG A 90 -5.65 4.81 1.83
N CYS A 91 -6.13 6.05 1.87
CA CYS A 91 -7.42 6.39 2.46
C CYS A 91 -8.56 5.66 1.76
N VAL A 92 -8.54 5.64 0.41
CA VAL A 92 -9.53 4.96 -0.41
C VAL A 92 -9.52 3.45 -0.17
N HIS A 93 -8.34 2.81 -0.16
CA HIS A 93 -8.25 1.36 -0.01
C HIS A 93 -8.56 0.85 1.39
N HIS A 94 -8.20 1.60 2.43
CA HIS A 94 -8.31 1.10 3.80
C HIS A 94 -9.43 1.76 4.62
N GLY A 95 -10.22 2.66 4.01
CA GLY A 95 -11.23 3.42 4.73
C GLY A 95 -10.66 4.25 5.89
N VAL A 96 -9.37 4.57 5.85
CA VAL A 96 -8.66 5.29 6.92
C VAL A 96 -8.68 6.80 6.64
N ALA A 97 -8.80 7.59 7.70
CA ALA A 97 -8.63 9.03 7.60
C ALA A 97 -7.18 9.41 7.23
N PRO A 98 -6.96 10.48 6.45
CA PRO A 98 -5.63 10.88 5.99
C PRO A 98 -4.68 11.21 7.14
N ARG A 99 -3.51 10.56 7.13
CA ARG A 99 -2.39 10.85 8.03
C ARG A 99 -1.55 11.99 7.47
N VAL A 100 -1.96 13.23 7.68
CA VAL A 100 -1.12 14.39 7.37
C VAL A 100 0.00 14.51 8.41
N ARG A 101 1.28 14.32 8.01
CA ARG A 101 2.45 14.85 8.74
C ARG A 101 3.57 15.29 7.78
N VAL A 102 3.96 16.56 7.93
CA VAL A 102 5.10 17.24 7.31
C VAL A 102 6.40 16.52 7.65
N LEU A 103 7.30 16.28 6.68
CA LEU A 103 8.68 15.84 6.96
C LEU A 103 9.68 16.38 5.92
N ASP A 104 10.65 17.16 6.42
CA ASP A 104 11.87 17.66 5.75
C ASP A 104 12.73 16.55 5.11
N GLY A 105 13.49 16.92 4.06
CA GLY A 105 14.74 16.25 3.64
C GLY A 105 14.76 15.61 2.23
N PRO A 106 15.88 15.69 1.48
CA PRO A 106 15.99 15.08 0.16
C PRO A 106 16.10 13.55 0.24
N GLY A 107 14.99 12.84 0.02
CA GLY A 107 15.00 11.39 -0.28
C GLY A 107 15.57 11.05 -1.68
N PRO A 108 16.08 9.83 -1.87
CA PRO A 108 16.87 9.45 -3.05
C PRO A 108 16.02 9.32 -4.32
N THR A 109 16.59 9.75 -5.45
CA THR A 109 16.03 9.60 -6.79
C THR A 109 16.23 8.14 -7.24
N ALA A 110 15.15 7.37 -7.37
CA ALA A 110 15.23 5.99 -7.84
C ALA A 110 15.13 5.90 -9.37
N ALA A 111 16.08 5.21 -10.00
CA ALA A 111 16.06 4.88 -11.42
C ALA A 111 14.84 4.00 -11.80
N PRO A 112 14.35 4.08 -13.05
CA PRO A 112 13.30 3.19 -13.55
C PRO A 112 13.80 1.74 -13.49
N ARG A 113 13.00 0.85 -12.88
CA ARG A 113 13.27 -0.60 -12.85
C ARG A 113 12.60 -1.28 -14.03
N PRO A 114 13.16 -2.39 -14.53
CA PRO A 114 12.58 -3.17 -15.61
C PRO A 114 11.16 -3.66 -15.25
N ALA A 115 10.31 -3.77 -16.27
CA ALA A 115 8.94 -4.26 -16.13
C ALA A 115 8.94 -5.70 -15.57
N VAL A 116 8.18 -5.91 -14.50
CA VAL A 116 8.02 -7.22 -13.87
C VAL A 116 6.91 -7.99 -14.59
N PRO A 117 7.12 -9.25 -14.99
CA PRO A 117 6.11 -10.03 -15.71
C PRO A 117 4.90 -10.35 -14.83
N ALA A 118 3.69 -10.20 -15.39
CA ALA A 118 2.45 -10.60 -14.74
C ALA A 118 2.31 -12.12 -14.71
N ARG A 119 2.53 -12.74 -13.54
CA ARG A 119 2.31 -14.16 -13.31
C ARG A 119 1.83 -14.42 -11.89
N ALA A 120 1.19 -15.56 -11.68
CA ALA A 120 0.84 -16.01 -10.35
C ALA A 120 2.09 -16.44 -9.56
N VAL A 121 2.12 -16.07 -8.28
CA VAL A 121 3.03 -16.59 -7.26
C VAL A 121 2.18 -17.25 -6.19
N ARG A 122 2.25 -18.57 -6.08
CA ARG A 122 1.36 -19.37 -5.22
C ARG A 122 2.13 -19.96 -4.06
N GLY A 123 1.46 -20.16 -2.92
CA GLY A 123 2.07 -20.79 -1.75
C GLY A 123 3.14 -19.92 -1.07
N VAL A 124 2.97 -18.59 -1.10
CA VAL A 124 3.86 -17.69 -0.36
C VAL A 124 3.58 -17.85 1.12
N HIS A 125 4.48 -18.54 1.80
CA HIS A 125 4.33 -18.77 3.23
C HIS A 125 5.14 -17.76 4.05
N VAL A 126 4.51 -17.29 5.12
CA VAL A 126 5.12 -16.40 6.09
C VAL A 126 5.02 -16.94 7.49
N ARG A 127 6.16 -16.82 8.19
CA ARG A 127 6.27 -17.11 9.61
C ARG A 127 6.80 -15.90 10.33
N ARG A 128 5.97 -15.32 11.19
CA ARG A 128 6.35 -14.24 12.09
C ARG A 128 6.37 -14.78 13.52
N MET A 129 7.57 -14.84 14.08
CA MET A 129 7.81 -15.09 15.50
C MET A 129 8.89 -14.11 15.96
N PRO A 130 8.53 -12.98 16.59
CA PRO A 130 9.52 -12.12 17.22
C PRO A 130 10.12 -12.84 18.45
N ALA A 131 11.42 -12.67 18.68
CA ALA A 131 12.05 -13.14 19.91
C ALA A 131 11.79 -12.11 21.03
N GLY A 132 10.92 -12.43 22.00
CA GLY A 132 10.63 -11.56 23.14
C GLY A 132 9.19 -11.70 23.68
N ALA A 133 8.92 -11.06 24.82
CA ALA A 133 7.68 -11.20 25.61
C ALA A 133 6.48 -10.36 25.10
N CYS A 134 6.64 -9.63 23.99
CA CYS A 134 5.55 -8.84 23.40
C CYS A 134 5.16 -9.46 22.06
N GLY A 135 3.87 -9.81 21.93
CA GLY A 135 3.27 -10.57 20.85
C GLY A 135 3.56 -10.11 19.42
N GLY A 136 3.03 -10.89 18.49
CA GLY A 136 3.29 -10.75 17.06
C GLY A 136 3.44 -12.09 16.35
N TRP A 137 2.95 -13.19 16.97
CA TRP A 137 2.90 -14.50 16.32
C TRP A 137 1.90 -14.45 15.18
N ALA A 138 2.32 -14.85 13.98
CA ALA A 138 1.42 -14.99 12.84
C ALA A 138 2.03 -15.97 11.83
N LEU A 139 1.22 -16.94 11.40
CA LEU A 139 1.51 -17.79 10.24
C LEU A 139 0.47 -17.52 9.16
N GLY A 140 0.89 -17.54 7.90
CA GLY A 140 -0.03 -17.42 6.77
C GLY A 140 0.56 -18.01 5.49
N THR A 141 -0.32 -18.55 4.64
CA THR A 141 0.00 -18.97 3.27
C THR A 141 -0.92 -18.22 2.33
N ALA A 142 -0.35 -17.47 1.39
CA ALA A 142 -1.11 -16.66 0.44
C ALA A 142 -0.66 -16.86 -1.01
N ASP A 143 -1.61 -16.68 -1.92
CA ASP A 143 -1.36 -16.62 -3.36
C ASP A 143 -1.49 -15.18 -3.85
N PHE A 144 -0.61 -14.79 -4.75
CA PHE A 144 -0.59 -13.50 -5.42
C PHE A 144 -0.81 -13.75 -6.92
N GLU A 145 -2.00 -13.42 -7.40
CA GLU A 145 -2.37 -13.57 -8.81
C GLU A 145 -2.50 -12.20 -9.48
N PRO A 146 -2.12 -12.08 -10.76
CA PRO A 146 -2.44 -10.88 -11.51
C PRO A 146 -3.96 -10.76 -11.63
N LEU A 147 -4.49 -9.58 -11.34
CA LEU A 147 -5.85 -9.24 -11.71
C LEU A 147 -5.96 -9.15 -13.23
N PRO A 148 -7.13 -9.49 -13.82
CA PRO A 148 -7.41 -9.18 -15.21
C PRO A 148 -7.22 -7.69 -15.48
N ASP A 149 -6.65 -7.41 -16.66
CA ASP A 149 -6.37 -6.07 -17.17
C ASP A 149 -7.62 -5.17 -17.19
N ASP A 150 -8.81 -5.75 -17.33
CA ASP A 150 -10.11 -5.09 -17.37
C ASP A 150 -10.82 -4.99 -16.00
N SER A 151 -10.20 -5.46 -14.92
CA SER A 151 -10.83 -5.51 -13.60
C SER A 151 -11.14 -4.13 -13.00
N GLY A 152 -10.45 -3.08 -13.43
CA GLY A 152 -10.54 -1.74 -12.86
C GLY A 152 -10.02 -1.65 -11.40
N LEU A 153 -9.47 -2.74 -10.85
CA LEU A 153 -8.94 -2.81 -9.50
C LEU A 153 -7.42 -2.90 -9.54
N ALA A 154 -6.76 -2.08 -8.72
CA ALA A 154 -5.33 -2.26 -8.47
C ALA A 154 -5.09 -3.42 -7.49
N PHE A 155 -6.01 -3.65 -6.56
CA PHE A 155 -5.85 -4.64 -5.50
C PHE A 155 -7.19 -5.26 -5.13
N ALA A 156 -7.19 -6.56 -4.92
CA ALA A 156 -8.28 -7.30 -4.32
C ALA A 156 -7.71 -8.29 -3.30
N PHE A 157 -8.33 -8.36 -2.12
CA PHE A 157 -7.98 -9.32 -1.09
C PHE A 157 -9.16 -10.26 -0.84
N VAL A 158 -8.86 -11.55 -0.72
CA VAL A 158 -9.84 -12.59 -0.37
C VAL A 158 -9.27 -13.44 0.75
N CYS A 159 -9.95 -13.48 1.88
CA CYS A 159 -9.71 -14.47 2.92
C CYS A 159 -10.56 -15.71 2.64
N GLU A 160 -9.92 -16.86 2.38
CA GLU A 160 -10.64 -18.13 2.16
C GLU A 160 -11.00 -18.85 3.48
N LEU A 161 -10.55 -18.29 4.60
CA LEU A 161 -10.82 -18.80 5.95
C LEU A 161 -12.10 -18.15 6.51
N ASP A 162 -12.87 -18.94 7.27
CA ASP A 162 -14.00 -18.43 8.03
C ASP A 162 -13.58 -17.75 9.35
N GLU A 163 -14.53 -17.06 9.98
CA GLU A 163 -14.33 -16.33 11.24
C GLU A 163 -13.85 -17.24 12.39
N ALA A 164 -14.19 -18.53 12.36
CA ALA A 164 -13.78 -19.49 13.37
C ALA A 164 -12.31 -19.89 13.20
N ALA A 165 -11.80 -19.93 11.98
CA ALA A 165 -10.42 -20.23 11.66
C ALA A 165 -9.51 -19.01 11.81
N LEU A 166 -9.99 -17.82 11.45
CA LEU A 166 -9.25 -16.56 11.56
C LEU A 166 -10.21 -15.39 11.83
N PRO A 167 -10.09 -14.70 12.98
CA PRO A 167 -10.85 -13.48 13.24
C PRO A 167 -10.64 -12.43 12.15
N SER A 168 -11.71 -11.73 11.75
CA SER A 168 -11.68 -10.77 10.64
C SER A 168 -10.62 -9.67 10.85
N GLU A 169 -10.45 -9.20 12.09
CA GLU A 169 -9.45 -8.19 12.44
C GLU A 169 -8.00 -8.62 12.14
N LEU A 170 -7.71 -9.92 12.19
CA LEU A 170 -6.39 -10.46 11.85
C LEU A 170 -6.24 -10.58 10.34
N ALA A 171 -7.29 -10.97 9.63
CA ALA A 171 -7.33 -10.98 8.17
C ALA A 171 -7.16 -9.55 7.60
N GLU A 172 -7.86 -8.56 8.15
CA GLU A 172 -7.72 -7.14 7.82
C GLU A 172 -6.31 -6.62 8.13
N GLY A 173 -5.72 -7.06 9.24
CA GLY A 173 -4.32 -6.79 9.55
C GLY A 173 -3.40 -7.31 8.44
N PHE A 174 -3.58 -8.55 8.00
CA PHE A 174 -2.80 -9.14 6.92
C PHE A 174 -2.96 -8.37 5.60
N GLU A 175 -4.19 -8.07 5.21
CA GLU A 175 -4.54 -7.27 4.03
C GLU A 175 -3.81 -5.92 4.06
N ARG A 176 -3.91 -5.19 5.16
CA ARG A 176 -3.25 -3.89 5.35
C ARG A 176 -1.73 -4.02 5.19
N GLY A 177 -1.13 -5.08 5.72
CA GLY A 177 0.29 -5.36 5.54
C GLY A 177 0.69 -5.65 4.09
N VAL A 178 -0.11 -6.44 3.38
CA VAL A 178 0.10 -6.71 1.95
C VAL A 178 0.01 -5.41 1.14
N ALA A 179 -1.06 -4.65 1.36
CA ALA A 179 -1.29 -3.41 0.66
C ALA A 179 -0.23 -2.34 0.96
N ASP A 180 0.29 -2.26 2.18
CA ASP A 180 1.40 -1.36 2.54
C ASP A 180 2.65 -1.62 1.68
N VAL A 181 2.94 -2.86 1.31
CA VAL A 181 4.14 -3.21 0.51
C VAL A 181 3.87 -3.11 -0.99
N LEU A 182 2.72 -3.59 -1.43
CA LEU A 182 2.33 -3.52 -2.83
C LEU A 182 2.03 -2.07 -3.25
N TYR A 183 1.41 -1.29 -2.36
CA TYR A 183 0.90 0.06 -2.66
C TYR A 183 1.49 1.19 -1.81
N GLY A 184 2.57 0.92 -1.09
CA GLY A 184 3.29 1.90 -0.28
C GLY A 184 4.05 2.98 -1.08
N ALA A 185 4.61 3.94 -0.33
CA ALA A 185 5.10 5.24 -0.81
C ALA A 185 6.06 5.26 -2.00
N ASP A 186 6.72 4.14 -2.31
CA ASP A 186 7.80 4.10 -3.28
C ASP A 186 7.49 3.32 -4.57
N ARG A 187 6.50 2.42 -4.60
CA ARG A 187 6.19 1.56 -5.77
C ARG A 187 4.76 1.02 -5.76
N LEU A 188 4.13 0.96 -6.94
CA LEU A 188 3.08 -0.02 -7.22
C LEU A 188 3.65 -1.12 -8.11
N PRO A 189 3.14 -2.35 -8.05
CA PRO A 189 3.36 -3.34 -9.09
C PRO A 189 2.84 -2.85 -10.44
N SER A 190 3.45 -3.35 -11.53
CA SER A 190 3.08 -3.01 -12.91
C SER A 190 1.70 -3.54 -13.34
N PHE A 191 1.04 -4.32 -12.48
CA PHE A 191 -0.28 -4.92 -12.69
C PHE A 191 -0.97 -5.07 -11.32
N GLY A 192 -2.30 -5.17 -11.32
CA GLY A 192 -3.05 -5.34 -10.08
C GLY A 192 -2.92 -6.73 -9.49
N PHE A 193 -3.07 -6.87 -8.17
CA PHE A 193 -3.03 -8.18 -7.51
C PHE A 193 -4.37 -8.60 -6.92
N LEU A 194 -4.72 -9.85 -7.16
CA LEU A 194 -5.66 -10.61 -6.36
C LEU A 194 -4.86 -11.47 -5.37
N VAL A 195 -4.99 -11.14 -4.09
CA VAL A 195 -4.30 -11.84 -3.02
C VAL A 195 -5.29 -12.73 -2.27
N ARG A 196 -5.01 -14.03 -2.23
CA ARG A 196 -5.84 -15.02 -1.52
C ARG A 196 -5.11 -15.54 -0.30
N LEU A 197 -5.62 -15.28 0.89
CA LEU A 197 -5.13 -15.91 2.12
C LEU A 197 -5.83 -17.27 2.29
N ARG A 198 -5.09 -18.35 2.04
CA ARG A 198 -5.61 -19.73 2.02
C ARG A 198 -5.55 -20.40 3.38
N GLU A 199 -4.48 -20.12 4.11
CA GLU A 199 -4.17 -20.73 5.39
C GLU A 199 -3.61 -19.67 6.33
N ALA A 200 -3.98 -19.76 7.60
CA ALA A 200 -3.41 -18.94 8.65
C ALA A 200 -3.42 -19.73 9.97
N ALA A 201 -2.51 -19.36 10.86
CA ALA A 201 -2.59 -19.76 12.24
C ALA A 201 -2.32 -18.56 13.14
N TRP A 202 -3.10 -18.47 14.21
CA TRP A 202 -2.99 -17.45 15.24
C TRP A 202 -3.09 -18.07 16.65
N HIS A 203 -2.68 -17.32 17.66
CA HIS A 203 -2.80 -17.67 19.07
C HIS A 203 -3.50 -16.52 19.80
N GLU A 204 -4.46 -16.82 20.66
CA GLU A 204 -5.32 -15.81 21.31
C GLU A 204 -4.54 -14.74 22.08
N VAL A 205 -3.41 -15.13 22.68
CA VAL A 205 -2.60 -14.21 23.50
C VAL A 205 -1.46 -13.58 22.70
N ASP A 206 -0.90 -14.31 21.74
CA ASP A 206 0.35 -13.91 21.07
C ASP A 206 0.14 -13.33 19.68
N SER A 207 -1.06 -13.46 19.11
CA SER A 207 -1.42 -12.88 17.83
C SER A 207 -2.25 -11.62 18.00
N GLY A 208 -2.07 -10.70 17.06
CA GLY A 208 -2.87 -9.49 16.98
C GLY A 208 -2.70 -8.84 15.61
N PRO A 209 -3.53 -7.85 15.27
CA PRO A 209 -3.49 -7.19 13.97
C PRO A 209 -2.08 -6.69 13.56
N PRO A 210 -1.25 -6.11 14.45
CA PRO A 210 0.11 -5.70 14.08
C PRO A 210 1.03 -6.87 13.67
N GLY A 211 0.83 -8.06 14.26
CA GLY A 211 1.55 -9.28 13.90
C GLY A 211 1.19 -9.76 12.49
N PHE A 212 -0.12 -9.77 12.19
CA PHE A 212 -0.63 -10.13 10.87
C PHE A 212 -0.29 -9.09 9.80
N GLU A 213 -0.27 -7.80 10.12
CA GLU A 213 0.28 -6.76 9.23
C GLU A 213 1.74 -7.03 8.88
N ALA A 214 2.56 -7.38 9.88
CA ALA A 214 3.96 -7.69 9.64
C ALA A 214 4.12 -8.98 8.80
N ALA A 215 3.22 -9.95 8.94
CA ALA A 215 3.17 -11.15 8.11
C ALA A 215 2.77 -10.81 6.67
N GLY A 216 1.73 -10.00 6.45
CA GLY A 216 1.30 -9.52 5.14
C GLY A 216 2.41 -8.77 4.39
N ARG A 217 3.13 -7.87 5.09
CA ARG A 217 4.30 -7.17 4.52
C ARG A 217 5.38 -8.14 4.05
N ARG A 218 5.65 -9.21 4.81
CA ARG A 218 6.63 -10.24 4.43
C ARG A 218 6.16 -11.05 3.23
N ALA A 219 4.87 -11.37 3.15
CA ALA A 219 4.29 -12.15 2.07
C ALA A 219 4.39 -11.37 0.75
N ALA A 220 3.96 -10.11 0.76
CA ALA A 220 4.07 -9.23 -0.40
C ALA A 220 5.52 -9.02 -0.84
N ALA A 221 6.46 -8.82 0.10
CA ALA A 221 7.88 -8.67 -0.23
C ALA A 221 8.46 -9.93 -0.89
N GLU A 222 8.08 -11.11 -0.41
CA GLU A 222 8.50 -12.39 -0.98
C GLU A 222 7.90 -12.62 -2.37
N ALA A 223 6.62 -12.28 -2.58
CA ALA A 223 5.98 -12.34 -3.89
C ALA A 223 6.68 -11.43 -4.91
N LEU A 224 6.96 -10.18 -4.52
CA LEU A 224 7.70 -9.24 -5.37
C LEU A 224 9.11 -9.73 -5.69
N ARG A 225 9.79 -10.38 -4.74
CA ARG A 225 11.09 -11.03 -5.00
C ARG A 225 10.94 -12.13 -6.06
N CYS A 226 9.98 -13.04 -5.89
CA CYS A 226 9.73 -14.15 -6.83
C CYS A 226 9.43 -13.65 -8.25
N LEU A 227 8.70 -12.54 -8.36
CA LEU A 227 8.39 -11.92 -9.65
C LEU A 227 9.62 -11.25 -10.28
N ALA A 228 10.43 -10.55 -9.48
CA ALA A 228 11.64 -9.89 -9.96
C ALA A 228 12.74 -10.88 -10.38
N GLU A 229 12.86 -12.01 -9.67
CA GLU A 229 13.89 -13.03 -9.89
C GLU A 229 13.42 -14.19 -10.78
N GLY A 230 12.13 -14.28 -11.09
CA GLY A 230 11.55 -15.43 -11.80
C GLY A 230 11.57 -16.74 -11.00
N GLY A 231 11.73 -16.67 -9.68
CA GLY A 231 11.87 -17.84 -8.80
C GLY A 231 10.59 -18.24 -8.06
N GLU A 232 10.62 -19.39 -7.39
CA GLU A 232 9.52 -19.85 -6.52
C GLU A 232 9.63 -19.27 -5.09
N PRO A 233 8.52 -19.22 -4.34
CA PRO A 233 8.54 -18.86 -2.93
C PRO A 233 9.49 -19.74 -2.13
N ARG A 234 10.18 -19.14 -1.17
CA ARG A 234 11.09 -19.88 -0.29
C ARG A 234 10.30 -20.88 0.54
N PRO A 235 10.79 -22.14 0.60
CA PRO A 235 10.18 -23.12 1.47
C PRO A 235 10.34 -22.67 2.93
N SER A 236 9.29 -22.92 3.68
CA SER A 236 9.21 -22.60 5.11
C SER A 236 8.48 -23.72 5.81
N VAL A 237 9.02 -24.14 6.93
CA VAL A 237 8.47 -25.27 7.68
C VAL A 237 7.24 -24.79 8.43
N TRP A 238 6.05 -25.26 8.01
CA TRP A 238 4.84 -25.22 8.82
C TRP A 238 5.06 -26.12 10.04
N PRO A 239 5.01 -25.61 11.29
CA PRO A 239 4.96 -26.50 12.44
C PRO A 239 3.66 -27.30 12.35
N ALA A 240 3.73 -28.63 12.43
CA ALA A 240 2.58 -29.53 12.30
C ALA A 240 1.35 -28.96 13.04
N ARG A 241 0.19 -28.93 12.37
CA ARG A 241 -1.07 -28.37 12.93
C ARG A 241 -1.25 -28.91 14.36
N PRO A 242 -1.35 -28.05 15.40
CA PRO A 242 -1.85 -28.53 16.67
C PRO A 242 -3.26 -29.06 16.43
N ALA A 243 -3.52 -30.29 16.87
CA ALA A 243 -4.79 -30.95 16.67
C ALA A 243 -5.93 -30.05 17.18
N ALA A 244 -6.92 -29.80 16.31
CA ALA A 244 -8.10 -29.03 16.69
C ALA A 244 -8.78 -29.71 17.88
N GLY A 245 -8.96 -28.95 18.97
CA GLY A 245 -9.86 -29.29 20.06
C GLY A 245 -9.23 -30.02 21.23
N ARG A 246 -8.94 -29.26 22.29
CA ARG A 246 -9.40 -29.59 23.65
C ARG A 246 -9.57 -28.28 24.41
N ARG A 247 -10.83 -27.95 24.74
CA ARG A 247 -11.14 -27.00 25.81
C ARG A 247 -10.55 -27.58 27.10
N GLY A 248 -9.37 -27.12 27.50
CA GLY A 248 -8.79 -27.43 28.80
C GLY A 248 -9.57 -26.67 29.86
N ARG A 249 -10.45 -27.39 30.56
CA ARG A 249 -11.01 -26.93 31.83
C ARG A 249 -9.89 -26.69 32.84
N SER A 250 -10.13 -25.68 33.65
CA SER A 250 -9.59 -25.37 34.98
C SER A 250 -8.83 -26.50 35.70
N GLY A 251 -7.71 -26.10 36.28
CA GLY A 251 -7.00 -26.72 37.41
C GLY A 251 -6.09 -25.67 38.03
#